data_AF-A0A3R5TG85-F1
#
_entry.id   AF-A0A3R5TG85-F1
#
_cell.length_a   1.000
_cell.length_b   1.000
_cell.length_c   1.000
_cell.angle_alpha   90.00
_cell.angle_beta   90.00
_cell.angle_gamma   90.00
#
_symmetry.space_group_name_H-M   'P 1'
#
loop_
_entity.id
_entity.type
_entity.pdbx_description
1 polymer ?
#
loop_
_entity_poly.entity_id
_entity_poly.type
_entity_poly.pdbx_seq_one_letter_code
_entity_poly.pdbx_strand_id
1 'polypeptide(L)'
;MALILIYDVQGYIAGISAAVSNSLANGWPSTFLKNYPFVLSGNYYHISAYFVNPANICTSGRSAVEYKQQGVGTDLYIQNGTDPITNYAIKIPHEQSDISSTQWTEGRCFPSMGKNYWFNVRKDMNCDEFWPAFLLYNGGKLNAFGWAMYANITSPRIEHPKKSTIFCMYKVKSQKY
;
A
#
# COMPACT_ATOMS: atom_id res chain seq x y z
N MET A 1 -5.97 6.46 13.58
CA MET A 1 -4.88 5.96 12.71
C MET A 1 -3.69 6.88 12.87
N ALA A 2 -2.50 6.31 12.88
CA ALA A 2 -1.24 7.03 12.88
C ALA A 2 -0.44 6.67 11.63
N LEU A 3 0.33 7.63 11.13
CA LEU A 3 1.34 7.43 10.10
C LEU A 3 2.70 7.43 10.79
N ILE A 4 3.50 6.41 10.53
CA ILE A 4 4.77 6.16 11.20
C ILE A 4 5.85 6.06 10.13
N LEU A 5 6.92 6.83 10.26
CA LEU A 5 8.09 6.69 9.40
C LEU A 5 8.95 5.54 9.92
N ILE A 6 9.45 4.72 8.99
CA ILE A 6 10.39 3.65 9.27
C ILE A 6 11.77 4.16 8.87
N TYR A 7 12.75 4.01 9.75
CA TYR A 7 14.13 4.42 9.52
C TYR A 7 15.03 3.18 9.42
N ASP A 8 16.07 3.25 8.59
CA ASP A 8 17.14 2.26 8.62
C ASP A 8 18.07 2.47 9.81
N VAL A 9 18.98 1.51 10.07
CA VAL A 9 19.95 1.56 11.18
C VAL A 9 20.85 2.80 11.16
N GLN A 10 20.98 3.47 10.03
CA GLN A 10 21.76 4.70 9.87
C GLN A 10 20.92 5.97 10.09
N GLY A 11 19.62 5.83 10.37
CA GLY A 11 18.71 6.92 10.68
C GLY A 11 18.05 7.58 9.47
N TYR A 12 18.11 6.97 8.27
CA TYR A 12 17.46 7.50 7.07
C TYR A 12 16.08 6.88 6.84
N ILE A 13 15.13 7.66 6.31
CA ILE A 13 13.76 7.19 6.03
C ILE A 13 13.83 6.05 5.02
N ALA A 14 13.42 4.86 5.45
CA ALA A 14 13.45 3.61 4.68
C ALA A 14 12.06 3.07 4.34
N GLY A 15 11.01 3.65 4.92
CA GLY A 15 9.63 3.22 4.67
C GLY A 15 8.61 4.00 5.47
N ILE A 16 7.37 3.51 5.41
CA ILE A 16 6.22 4.11 6.07
C ILE A 16 5.25 3.03 6.50
N SER A 17 4.63 3.21 7.66
CA SER A 17 3.60 2.32 8.19
C SER A 17 2.36 3.13 8.57
N ALA A 18 1.20 2.57 8.27
CA ALA A 18 -0.07 3.06 8.76
C ALA A 18 -0.58 2.12 9.85
N ALA A 19 -0.85 2.69 11.02
CA ALA A 19 -1.33 1.97 12.20
C ALA A 19 -2.79 2.29 12.48
N VAL A 20 -3.61 1.25 12.67
CA VAL A 20 -5.00 1.36 13.14
C VAL A 20 -5.20 0.61 14.45
N SER A 21 -6.13 1.06 15.29
CA SER A 21 -6.42 0.36 16.55
C SER A 21 -6.93 -1.05 16.27
N ASN A 22 -6.55 -2.03 17.08
CA ASN A 22 -7.14 -3.37 17.03
C ASN A 22 -8.56 -3.43 17.64
N SER A 23 -9.05 -2.32 18.20
CA SER A 23 -10.35 -2.18 18.86
C SER A 23 -11.37 -1.38 18.04
N LEU A 24 -11.23 -1.31 16.72
CA LEU A 24 -12.22 -0.64 15.87
C LEU A 24 -13.58 -1.32 15.98
N ALA A 25 -14.64 -0.51 16.17
CA ALA A 25 -15.99 -1.00 16.45
C ALA A 25 -16.60 -1.90 15.36
N ASN A 26 -16.10 -1.81 14.13
CA ASN A 26 -16.54 -2.63 12.99
C ASN A 26 -15.71 -3.92 12.80
N GLY A 27 -14.77 -4.22 13.70
CA GLY A 27 -13.93 -5.42 13.62
C GLY A 27 -12.88 -5.42 12.52
N TRP A 28 -12.58 -4.27 11.91
CA TRP A 28 -11.56 -4.12 10.86
C TRP A 28 -10.13 -4.10 11.44
N PRO A 29 -9.11 -4.67 10.74
CA PRO A 29 -9.16 -5.40 9.47
C PRO A 29 -9.87 -6.75 9.58
N SER A 30 -10.46 -7.21 8.47
CA SER A 30 -11.10 -8.53 8.39
C SER A 30 -10.10 -9.66 8.67
N THR A 31 -10.58 -10.88 8.94
CA THR A 31 -9.71 -12.04 9.17
C THR A 31 -8.79 -12.33 8.00
N PHE A 32 -9.23 -12.11 6.75
CA PHE A 32 -8.41 -12.29 5.54
C PHE A 32 -7.23 -11.31 5.47
N LEU A 33 -7.39 -10.14 6.07
CA LEU A 33 -6.41 -9.07 6.03
C LEU A 33 -5.42 -9.11 7.20
N LYS A 34 -5.72 -9.90 8.24
CA LYS A 34 -4.84 -10.12 9.40
C LYS A 34 -3.67 -10.99 8.99
N ASN A 35 -2.47 -10.57 9.40
CA ASN A 35 -1.17 -11.05 8.96
C ASN A 35 -0.88 -10.84 7.46
N TYR A 36 -1.86 -10.43 6.64
CA TYR A 36 -1.72 -10.26 5.18
C TYR A 36 -2.68 -9.16 4.64
N PRO A 37 -2.34 -7.85 4.61
CA PRO A 37 -1.04 -7.26 4.91
C PRO A 37 -0.93 -6.69 6.32
N PHE A 38 -1.98 -6.77 7.15
CA PHE A 38 -1.98 -6.12 8.46
C PHE A 38 -1.32 -6.98 9.53
N VAL A 39 -0.19 -6.51 10.04
CA VAL A 39 0.53 -7.19 11.12
C VAL A 39 0.18 -6.55 12.46
N LEU A 40 -0.17 -7.36 13.45
CA LEU A 40 -0.43 -6.89 14.81
C LEU A 40 0.89 -6.58 15.51
N SER A 41 1.00 -5.37 16.06
CA SER A 41 2.08 -4.98 16.95
C SER A 41 1.51 -4.18 18.12
N GLY A 42 1.65 -4.71 19.34
CA GLY A 42 0.94 -4.19 20.51
C GLY A 42 -0.56 -4.15 20.28
N ASN A 43 -1.15 -2.96 20.41
CA ASN A 43 -2.59 -2.72 20.24
C ASN A 43 -2.99 -2.21 18.85
N TYR A 44 -2.08 -2.29 17.87
CA TYR A 44 -2.31 -1.73 16.55
C TYR A 44 -2.05 -2.73 15.43
N TYR A 45 -2.89 -2.69 14.40
CA TYR A 45 -2.62 -3.35 13.12
C TYR A 45 -1.89 -2.40 12.20
N HIS A 46 -0.80 -2.87 11.61
CA HIS A 46 0.10 -2.11 10.76
C HIS A 46 0.05 -2.61 9.32
N ILE A 47 -0.12 -1.71 8.37
CA ILE A 47 0.20 -1.93 6.95
C ILE A 47 1.42 -1.11 6.59
N SER A 48 2.44 -1.74 6.02
CA SER A 48 3.76 -1.13 5.84
C SER A 48 4.21 -1.18 4.40
N ALA A 49 4.84 -0.11 3.96
CA ALA A 49 5.59 -0.02 2.72
C ALA A 49 7.03 0.36 3.00
N TYR A 50 7.96 -0.18 2.22
CA TYR A 50 9.39 0.09 2.31
C TYR A 50 9.87 0.67 0.98
N PHE A 51 10.75 1.67 1.07
CA PHE A 51 11.35 2.36 -0.07
C PHE A 51 12.71 1.78 -0.47
N VAL A 52 13.22 0.87 0.36
CA VAL A 52 14.45 0.12 0.16
C VAL A 52 14.20 -1.34 0.48
N ASN A 53 15.12 -2.23 0.08
CA ASN A 53 15.00 -3.65 0.39
C ASN A 53 14.89 -3.86 1.93
N PRO A 54 13.80 -4.48 2.43
CA PRO A 54 13.59 -4.69 3.86
C PRO A 54 14.72 -5.41 4.57
N ALA A 55 15.43 -6.30 3.87
CA ALA A 55 16.58 -7.06 4.41
C ALA A 55 17.73 -6.16 4.90
N ASN A 56 17.84 -4.94 4.35
CA ASN A 56 18.92 -4.02 4.63
C ASN A 56 18.57 -3.03 5.76
N ILE A 57 17.27 -2.83 6.07
CA ILE A 57 16.80 -1.75 6.96
C ILE A 57 17.41 -1.88 8.36
N CYS A 58 17.37 -3.09 8.93
CA CYS A 58 17.80 -3.36 10.29
C CYS A 58 19.25 -3.89 10.39
N THR A 59 19.99 -3.95 9.28
CA THR A 59 21.31 -4.61 9.21
C THR A 59 22.42 -3.64 8.81
N SER A 60 22.53 -3.30 7.54
CA SER A 60 23.54 -2.37 7.01
C SER A 60 23.02 -0.94 6.86
N GLY A 61 21.73 -0.78 6.53
CA GLY A 61 21.14 0.49 6.15
C GLY A 61 21.77 1.07 4.88
N ARG A 62 21.58 2.38 4.67
CA ARG A 62 22.26 3.13 3.60
C ARG A 62 23.30 4.08 4.17
N SER A 63 24.40 4.21 3.47
CA SER A 63 25.37 5.28 3.69
C SER A 63 24.79 6.66 3.32
N ALA A 64 25.44 7.72 3.82
CA ALA A 64 25.09 9.10 3.46
C ALA A 64 25.19 9.37 1.95
N VAL A 65 26.13 8.71 1.26
CA VAL A 65 26.31 8.83 -0.19
C VAL A 65 25.16 8.19 -0.94
N GLU A 66 24.77 6.98 -0.56
CA GLU A 66 23.62 6.28 -1.15
C GLU A 66 22.33 7.07 -0.93
N TYR A 67 22.08 7.56 0.30
CA TYR A 67 20.90 8.38 0.59
C TYR A 67 20.86 9.66 -0.25
N LYS A 68 22.00 10.34 -0.44
CA LYS A 68 22.09 11.53 -1.29
C LYS A 68 21.75 11.24 -2.76
N GLN A 69 22.11 10.05 -3.26
CA GLN A 69 21.88 9.66 -4.65
C GLN A 69 20.47 9.11 -4.89
N GLN A 70 19.94 8.34 -3.93
CA GLN A 70 18.68 7.59 -4.05
C GLN A 70 17.50 8.33 -3.44
N GLY A 71 17.74 9.36 -2.62
CA GLY A 71 16.70 9.99 -1.82
C GLY A 71 16.11 9.01 -0.80
N VAL A 72 14.79 9.05 -0.62
CA VAL A 72 14.09 8.18 0.34
C VAL A 72 14.13 6.69 -0.02
N GLY A 73 14.44 6.35 -1.27
CA GLY A 73 14.63 4.96 -1.71
C GLY A 73 14.52 4.77 -3.21
N THR A 74 14.82 3.57 -3.68
CA THR A 74 14.90 3.21 -5.12
C THR A 74 13.72 2.38 -5.61
N ASP A 75 13.02 1.72 -4.69
CA ASP A 75 12.01 0.71 -5.00
C ASP A 75 10.82 0.89 -4.05
N LEU A 76 9.69 0.24 -4.36
CA LEU A 76 8.56 0.15 -3.44
C LEU A 76 8.30 -1.32 -3.12
N TYR A 77 8.25 -1.64 -1.85
CA TYR A 77 7.86 -2.95 -1.34
C TYR A 77 6.66 -2.78 -0.42
N ILE A 78 5.63 -3.60 -0.56
CA ILE A 78 4.51 -3.60 0.39
C ILE A 78 4.53 -4.91 1.18
N GLN A 79 4.51 -4.80 2.51
CA GLN A 79 4.46 -5.94 3.40
C GLN A 79 3.13 -6.69 3.22
N ASN A 80 3.21 -8.00 3.10
CA ASN A 80 2.11 -8.93 2.89
C ASN A 80 2.39 -10.26 3.61
N GLY A 81 2.61 -10.16 4.92
CA GLY A 81 2.99 -11.25 5.82
C GLY A 81 3.62 -10.70 7.09
N THR A 82 3.87 -11.56 8.08
CA THR A 82 4.43 -11.13 9.38
C THR A 82 5.91 -10.76 9.32
N ASP A 83 6.66 -11.27 8.34
CA ASP A 83 8.10 -11.02 8.20
C ASP A 83 8.42 -10.39 6.82
N PRO A 84 8.80 -9.11 6.75
CA PRO A 84 9.04 -8.43 5.49
C PRO A 84 10.31 -8.91 4.73
N ILE A 85 11.16 -9.76 5.32
CA ILE A 85 12.42 -10.21 4.72
C ILE A 85 12.24 -11.53 3.93
N THR A 86 11.39 -12.44 4.40
CA THR A 86 11.29 -13.84 3.91
C THR A 86 10.27 -14.05 2.77
N ASN A 87 10.28 -13.18 1.76
CA ASN A 87 9.35 -13.16 0.60
C ASN A 87 7.93 -12.67 0.88
N TYR A 88 7.63 -12.19 2.08
CA TYR A 88 6.33 -11.59 2.34
C TYR A 88 6.26 -10.10 1.96
N ALA A 89 7.29 -9.53 1.36
CA ALA A 89 7.20 -8.20 0.77
C ALA A 89 6.98 -8.31 -0.75
N ILE A 90 5.90 -7.70 -1.25
CA ILE A 90 5.61 -7.60 -2.68
C ILE A 90 6.43 -6.44 -3.24
N LYS A 91 7.45 -6.74 -4.06
CA LYS A 91 8.15 -5.71 -4.83
C LYS A 91 7.23 -5.18 -5.93
N ILE A 92 7.04 -3.87 -5.96
CA ILE A 92 6.22 -3.20 -6.97
C ILE A 92 7.09 -2.88 -8.18
N PRO A 93 6.66 -3.23 -9.41
CA PRO A 93 7.41 -2.90 -10.62
C PRO A 93 7.55 -1.38 -10.78
N HIS A 94 8.76 -0.89 -11.05
CA HIS A 94 8.96 0.54 -11.28
C HIS A 94 8.39 0.99 -12.63
N GLU A 95 8.54 0.15 -13.66
CA GLU A 95 8.03 0.42 -15.00
C GLU A 95 6.61 -0.15 -15.16
N GLN A 96 5.71 0.65 -15.74
CA GLN A 96 4.30 0.26 -15.91
C GLN A 96 4.14 -0.93 -16.87
N SER A 97 5.07 -1.13 -17.82
CA SER A 97 5.07 -2.27 -18.74
C SER A 97 5.04 -3.61 -18.00
N ASP A 98 5.69 -3.64 -16.84
CA ASP A 98 5.94 -4.86 -16.09
C ASP A 98 4.78 -5.20 -15.15
N ILE A 99 3.77 -4.32 -15.04
CA ILE A 99 2.61 -4.57 -14.18
C ILE A 99 1.73 -5.71 -14.70
N SER A 100 1.76 -5.95 -16.02
CA SER A 100 0.91 -6.93 -16.70
C SER A 100 1.18 -8.39 -16.28
N SER A 101 2.37 -8.67 -15.71
CA SER A 101 2.76 -9.99 -15.18
C SER A 101 2.46 -10.15 -13.69
N THR A 102 1.75 -9.19 -13.07
CA THR A 102 1.45 -9.17 -11.64
C THR A 102 -0.05 -9.31 -11.37
N GLN A 103 -0.44 -9.38 -10.09
CA GLN A 103 -1.85 -9.40 -9.67
C GLN A 103 -2.51 -8.01 -9.62
N TRP A 104 -1.79 -6.95 -10.00
CA TRP A 104 -2.30 -5.59 -9.99
C TRP A 104 -3.25 -5.36 -11.17
N THR A 105 -4.52 -5.13 -10.86
CA THR A 105 -5.59 -4.93 -11.84
C THR A 105 -5.77 -3.45 -12.13
N GLU A 106 -5.87 -3.09 -13.40
CA GLU A 106 -6.05 -1.69 -13.82
C GLU A 106 -7.40 -1.13 -13.32
N GLY A 107 -7.35 -0.03 -12.59
CA GLY A 107 -8.50 0.76 -12.18
C GLY A 107 -9.02 1.68 -13.28
N ARG A 108 -9.92 2.59 -12.92
CA ARG A 108 -10.32 3.68 -13.82
C ARG A 108 -9.29 4.79 -13.81
N CYS A 109 -9.15 5.48 -14.94
CA CYS A 109 -8.31 6.66 -15.04
C CYS A 109 -9.03 7.86 -14.40
N PHE A 110 -8.40 8.48 -13.41
CA PHE A 110 -8.77 9.83 -12.99
C PHE A 110 -7.95 10.83 -13.82
N PRO A 111 -8.60 11.76 -14.54
CA PRO A 111 -7.88 12.84 -15.20
C PRO A 111 -6.94 13.53 -14.20
N SER A 112 -5.69 13.76 -14.60
CA SER A 112 -4.59 14.35 -13.81
C SER A 112 -3.94 13.52 -12.69
N MET A 113 -4.49 12.35 -12.29
CA MET A 113 -3.89 11.53 -11.22
C MET A 113 -3.04 10.35 -11.70
N GLY A 114 -2.94 10.14 -13.02
CA GLY A 114 -2.25 9.00 -13.62
C GLY A 114 -3.12 7.74 -13.70
N LYS A 115 -2.49 6.59 -13.98
CA LYS A 115 -3.16 5.29 -14.07
C LYS A 115 -3.14 4.60 -12.72
N ASN A 116 -4.33 4.26 -12.23
CA ASN A 116 -4.54 3.55 -10.98
C ASN A 116 -4.48 2.04 -11.19
N TYR A 117 -3.84 1.32 -10.26
CA TYR A 117 -3.88 -0.14 -10.20
C TYR A 117 -4.21 -0.60 -8.79
N TRP A 118 -5.04 -1.64 -8.68
CA TRP A 118 -5.53 -2.18 -7.42
C TRP A 118 -5.13 -3.64 -7.29
N PHE A 119 -4.72 -4.07 -6.11
CA PHE A 119 -4.23 -5.44 -5.94
C PHE A 119 -5.38 -6.46 -6.00
N ASN A 120 -5.33 -7.36 -6.97
CA ASN A 120 -6.23 -8.51 -7.12
C ASN A 120 -7.74 -8.20 -7.09
N VAL A 121 -8.16 -6.99 -7.50
CA VAL A 121 -9.58 -6.60 -7.48
C VAL A 121 -10.35 -7.35 -8.56
N ARG A 122 -11.41 -8.05 -8.15
CA ARG A 122 -12.35 -8.79 -9.02
C ARG A 122 -13.78 -8.32 -8.81
N LYS A 123 -14.64 -8.54 -9.81
CA LYS A 123 -16.03 -8.04 -9.81
C LYS A 123 -16.91 -8.71 -8.73
N ASP A 124 -16.63 -9.97 -8.43
CA ASP A 124 -17.30 -10.83 -7.46
C ASP A 124 -16.50 -10.96 -6.15
N MET A 125 -15.69 -9.94 -5.83
CA MET A 125 -14.89 -9.88 -4.62
C MET A 125 -15.77 -9.67 -3.39
N ASN A 126 -15.54 -10.45 -2.33
CA ASN A 126 -16.07 -10.11 -1.02
C ASN A 126 -15.31 -8.88 -0.48
N CYS A 127 -16.03 -7.88 0.04
CA CYS A 127 -15.45 -6.68 0.65
C CYS A 127 -14.39 -7.01 1.72
N ASP A 128 -14.53 -8.12 2.43
CA ASP A 128 -13.58 -8.57 3.46
C ASP A 128 -12.21 -8.97 2.87
N GLU A 129 -12.14 -9.28 1.57
CA GLU A 129 -10.90 -9.64 0.88
C GLU A 129 -10.21 -8.43 0.22
N PHE A 130 -10.81 -7.24 0.29
CA PHE A 130 -10.26 -6.07 -0.38
C PHE A 130 -8.92 -5.65 0.21
N TRP A 131 -7.85 -5.87 -0.56
CA TRP A 131 -6.48 -5.54 -0.14
C TRP A 131 -6.23 -4.03 -0.31
N PRO A 132 -6.03 -3.26 0.77
CA PRO A 132 -6.32 -1.83 0.77
C PRO A 132 -5.14 -0.97 0.31
N ALA A 133 -4.58 -1.27 -0.87
CA ALA A 133 -3.58 -0.43 -1.50
C ALA A 133 -3.83 -0.25 -3.00
N PHE A 134 -3.40 0.91 -3.51
CA PHE A 134 -3.39 1.21 -4.93
C PHE A 134 -2.05 1.80 -5.34
N LEU A 135 -1.71 1.61 -6.62
CA LEU A 135 -0.53 2.17 -7.26
C LEU A 135 -0.95 3.24 -8.27
N LEU A 136 -0.09 4.23 -8.45
CA LEU A 136 -0.23 5.29 -9.44
C LEU A 136 0.99 5.29 -10.35
N TYR A 137 0.73 5.19 -11.65
CA TYR A 137 1.74 5.35 -12.69
C TYR A 137 1.47 6.61 -13.50
N ASN A 138 2.52 7.39 -13.72
CA ASN A 138 2.50 8.58 -14.56
C ASN A 138 3.72 8.57 -15.49
N GLY A 139 3.52 8.87 -16.78
CA GLY A 139 4.58 8.77 -17.78
C GLY A 139 5.19 7.37 -17.92
N GLY A 140 4.43 6.32 -17.58
CA GLY A 140 4.91 4.93 -17.62
C GLY A 140 5.71 4.49 -16.39
N LYS A 141 5.87 5.35 -15.37
CA LYS A 141 6.65 5.03 -14.17
C LYS A 141 5.81 5.09 -12.90
N LEU A 142 6.12 4.24 -11.94
CA LEU A 142 5.53 4.27 -10.61
C LEU A 142 5.86 5.61 -9.96
N ASN A 143 4.85 6.41 -9.68
CA ASN A 143 5.03 7.75 -9.13
C ASN A 143 4.45 7.90 -7.72
N ALA A 144 3.48 7.07 -7.35
CA ALA A 144 2.86 7.10 -6.03
C ALA A 144 2.14 5.78 -5.72
N PHE A 145 1.78 5.62 -4.45
CA PHE A 145 0.89 4.58 -3.96
C PHE A 145 0.02 5.19 -2.85
N GLY A 146 -1.03 4.48 -2.43
CA GLY A 146 -1.82 4.91 -1.28
C GLY A 146 -2.58 3.78 -0.62
N TRP A 147 -3.03 4.05 0.60
CA TRP A 147 -3.85 3.14 1.40
C TRP A 147 -5.33 3.49 1.26
N ALA A 148 -6.13 2.56 0.80
CA ALA A 148 -7.58 2.71 0.63
C ALA A 148 -8.31 1.86 1.67
N MET A 149 -8.34 2.34 2.91
CA MET A 149 -8.88 1.54 4.01
C MET A 149 -10.42 1.57 4.01
N TYR A 150 -11.04 0.39 4.03
CA TYR A 150 -12.48 0.25 4.26
C TYR A 150 -12.79 0.31 5.76
N ALA A 151 -12.43 1.41 6.40
CA ALA A 151 -12.62 1.63 7.83
C ALA A 151 -13.14 3.05 8.09
N ASN A 152 -14.08 3.17 9.03
CA ASN A 152 -14.58 4.47 9.48
C ASN A 152 -13.62 5.09 10.49
N ILE A 153 -12.57 5.75 10.00
CA ILE A 153 -11.53 6.37 10.82
C ILE A 153 -11.73 7.88 10.82
N THR A 154 -12.21 8.45 11.92
CA THR A 154 -12.35 9.91 12.07
C THR A 154 -10.98 10.55 12.29
N SER A 155 -10.45 11.23 11.28
CA SER A 155 -9.19 11.98 11.38
C SER A 155 -9.12 13.04 10.27
N PRO A 156 -8.69 14.29 10.56
CA PRO A 156 -8.48 15.30 9.53
C PRO A 156 -7.27 15.01 8.62
N ARG A 157 -6.46 13.99 8.94
CA ARG A 157 -5.28 13.58 8.17
C ARG A 157 -5.57 12.48 7.14
N ILE A 158 -6.83 12.05 7.05
CA ILE A 158 -7.28 10.98 6.16
C ILE A 158 -8.34 11.57 5.27
N GLU A 159 -8.24 11.28 3.99
CA GLU A 159 -9.28 11.67 3.04
C GLU A 159 -10.51 10.77 3.21
N HIS A 160 -11.70 11.38 3.22
CA HIS A 160 -12.97 10.66 3.18
C HIS A 160 -13.70 10.98 1.87
N PRO A 161 -13.38 10.26 0.77
CA PRO A 161 -14.07 10.47 -0.50
C PRO A 161 -15.57 10.24 -0.36
N LYS A 162 -16.37 11.08 -1.04
CA LYS A 162 -17.82 10.88 -1.11
C LYS A 162 -18.12 9.57 -1.86
N LYS A 163 -19.19 8.87 -1.51
CA LYS A 163 -19.60 7.64 -2.22
C LYS A 163 -19.70 7.81 -3.74
N SER A 164 -20.10 9.00 -4.20
CA SER A 164 -20.20 9.33 -5.62
C SER A 164 -18.88 9.32 -6.38
N THR A 165 -17.72 9.50 -5.71
CA THR A 165 -16.41 9.49 -6.36
C THR A 165 -15.78 8.10 -6.43
N ILE A 166 -16.29 7.13 -5.65
CA ILE A 166 -15.77 5.76 -5.60
C ILE A 166 -15.93 5.04 -6.95
N PHE A 167 -17.01 5.29 -7.69
CA PHE A 167 -17.21 4.69 -9.03
C PHE A 167 -16.14 5.11 -10.05
N CYS A 168 -15.48 6.25 -9.82
CA CYS A 168 -14.37 6.70 -10.66
C CYS A 168 -13.05 5.97 -10.36
N MET A 169 -12.94 5.20 -9.27
CA MET A 169 -11.74 4.45 -8.88
C MET A 169 -11.61 3.07 -9.53
N TYR A 170 -12.74 2.40 -9.81
CA TYR A 170 -12.75 1.00 -10.22
C TYR A 170 -13.30 0.80 -11.64
N LYS A 171 -12.59 0.02 -12.47
CA LYS A 171 -13.11 -0.48 -13.75
C LYS A 171 -14.04 -1.68 -13.50
N VAL A 172 -15.22 -1.46 -12.93
CA VAL A 172 -16.27 -2.50 -12.96
C VAL A 172 -17.09 -2.30 -14.24
N LYS A 173 -17.04 -3.27 -15.17
CA LYS A 173 -18.03 -3.35 -16.25
C LYS A 173 -19.40 -3.63 -15.62
N SER A 174 -20.29 -2.66 -15.70
CA SER A 174 -21.71 -2.81 -15.41
C SER A 174 -22.24 -4.07 -16.09
N GLN A 175 -22.79 -5.02 -15.31
CA GLN A 175 -23.79 -5.91 -15.90
C GLN A 175 -25.12 -5.20 -15.73
N LYS A 176 -25.75 -4.91 -16.87
CA LYS A 176 -27.21 -4.90 -16.94
C LYS A 176 -27.67 -6.30 -16.52
N TYR A 177 -28.45 -6.38 -15.46
CA TYR A 177 -29.60 -7.28 -15.35
C TYR A 177 -30.69 -6.49 -14.62
#